data_AF-A0A4Q3AE29-F1
#
_entry.id   AF-A0A4Q3AE29-F1
#
_cell.length_a   1.000
_cell.length_b   1.000
_cell.length_c   1.000
_cell.angle_alpha   90.00
_cell.angle_beta   90.00
_cell.angle_gamma   90.00
#
_symmetry.space_group_name_H-M   'P 1'
#
loop_
_entity.id
_entity.type
_entity.pdbx_description
1 polymer ?
#
loop_
_entity_poly.entity_id
_entity_poly.type
_entity_poly.pdbx_seq_one_letter_code
_entity_poly.pdbx_strand_id
1 'polypeptide(L)'
;MADLRINWVTPAGQLADLREGDLVNYPLAATETVTLLGDVGQFSVRLDDAVTRAVSLTLGGVETPFQIERDDRLIYWTAPLVAQTQVVVRLTPAINFTLLNGALPPGLSLQQNGAITGTLGNIPTAPMSTRFTVRATNGHYTLDRTFALRVTGRDYAARFNPTQLLPQSREPVHGFTYRGLGQVACGGSFAMTLDIQDQDAVIPPLRIDKVTGFFVGENKFGGVPGDLGIFDLTLRGVIAPDACPGQYFFDITILDETAPSSSRFMIEVLPEVADTIGIIPHVVWDTPAGMLGSIEETEPCYFSVKAHSVKAPEVVYALSPTSSPLPPGITLNQATGRLYGVMPFVNSTTVYSFTIRATAGSVFADRLFSITVLDWYDLARVHHVRLRTRILDDADLVPFYRRTIPSNAIFRSEDVNFGFIKHPYVYMINGLDGSVDLQKALAGQGVKTITNHDYHAQFRLILGEHKVAVARNSQGDVVYEVLYRDLYDPQAKAGGFGIDQGQPKRLNVLWPQSAENDRRYIMPTSVTNMRTDLIMDVGFAMRATAARTQVGTGTHELMPLWMRSAQPTGDIPGFRAVLFLSYLTPGSSAAVLRAINANIKAAVPNGHVYHFDRYFLTVSQDVGGTDQSVHLE
;
A
#
# COMPACT_ATOMS: atom_id res chain seq x y z
N MET A 1 -36.81 20.07 -47.10
CA MET A 1 -35.56 19.50 -47.63
C MET A 1 -35.45 18.07 -47.14
N ALA A 2 -35.00 17.16 -48.00
CA ALA A 2 -34.76 15.77 -47.61
C ALA A 2 -33.56 15.69 -46.65
N ASP A 3 -33.74 15.05 -45.50
CA ASP A 3 -32.68 14.87 -44.50
C ASP A 3 -32.06 13.48 -44.65
N LEU A 4 -30.84 13.44 -45.19
CA LEU A 4 -30.06 12.22 -45.38
C LEU A 4 -29.29 11.92 -44.10
N ARG A 5 -29.53 10.75 -43.49
CA ARG A 5 -28.88 10.35 -42.24
C ARG A 5 -28.29 8.96 -42.32
N ILE A 6 -27.16 8.79 -41.63
CA ILE A 6 -26.58 7.49 -41.32
C ILE A 6 -27.19 7.02 -39.99
N ASN A 7 -27.64 5.78 -39.94
CA ASN A 7 -28.16 5.14 -38.73
C ASN A 7 -27.43 3.82 -38.50
N TRP A 8 -26.70 3.71 -37.40
CA TRP A 8 -26.06 2.47 -36.99
C TRP A 8 -27.11 1.38 -36.71
N VAL A 9 -26.92 0.22 -37.33
CA VAL A 9 -27.69 -0.99 -37.06
C VAL A 9 -27.06 -1.75 -35.90
N THR A 10 -25.72 -1.85 -35.88
CA THR A 10 -25.00 -2.53 -34.79
C THR A 10 -25.14 -1.75 -33.49
N PRO A 11 -25.71 -2.32 -32.40
CA PRO A 11 -25.89 -1.64 -31.12
C PRO A 11 -24.57 -1.16 -30.50
N ALA A 12 -24.60 -0.06 -29.76
CA ALA A 12 -23.43 0.42 -29.00
C ALA A 12 -23.11 -0.51 -27.82
N GLY A 13 -21.86 -0.51 -27.37
CA GLY A 13 -21.41 -1.31 -26.23
C GLY A 13 -20.60 -2.55 -26.61
N GLN A 14 -20.67 -3.60 -25.80
CA GLN A 14 -19.85 -4.80 -25.99
C GLN A 14 -20.35 -5.62 -27.20
N LEU A 15 -19.46 -5.90 -28.14
CA LEU A 15 -19.74 -6.63 -29.37
C LEU A 15 -19.64 -8.15 -29.18
N ALA A 16 -18.59 -8.61 -28.50
CA ALA A 16 -18.33 -10.03 -28.30
C ALA A 16 -17.39 -10.27 -27.10
N ASP A 17 -17.46 -11.49 -26.55
CA ASP A 17 -16.41 -12.10 -25.74
C ASP A 17 -15.59 -13.01 -26.66
N LEU A 18 -14.28 -12.77 -26.76
CA LEU A 18 -13.36 -13.51 -27.64
C LEU A 18 -12.27 -14.18 -26.80
N ARG A 19 -11.72 -15.28 -27.32
CA ARG A 19 -10.56 -15.97 -26.76
C ARG A 19 -9.35 -15.81 -27.66
N GLU A 20 -8.18 -15.71 -27.05
CA GLU A 20 -6.91 -15.72 -27.77
C GLU A 20 -6.85 -16.88 -28.80
N GLY A 21 -6.45 -16.56 -30.02
CA GLY A 21 -6.42 -17.49 -31.15
C GLY A 21 -7.74 -17.59 -31.93
N ASP A 22 -8.83 -16.96 -31.49
CA ASP A 22 -10.09 -16.94 -32.23
C ASP A 22 -9.92 -16.25 -33.59
N LEU A 23 -10.45 -16.87 -34.64
CA LEU A 23 -10.63 -16.23 -35.94
C LEU A 23 -11.88 -15.35 -35.89
N VAL A 24 -11.68 -14.05 -36.03
CA VAL A 24 -12.74 -13.04 -35.91
C VAL A 24 -13.15 -12.54 -37.30
N ASN A 25 -14.45 -12.50 -37.52
CA ASN A 25 -15.08 -11.78 -38.62
C ASN A 25 -16.41 -11.18 -38.13
N TYR A 26 -16.34 -10.00 -37.53
CA TYR A 26 -17.49 -9.33 -36.93
C TYR A 26 -17.93 -8.13 -37.78
N PRO A 27 -19.08 -8.21 -38.49
CA PRO A 27 -19.54 -7.12 -39.34
C PRO A 27 -20.20 -6.01 -38.52
N LEU A 28 -19.68 -4.79 -38.64
CA LEU A 28 -20.40 -3.60 -38.25
C LEU A 28 -21.32 -3.15 -39.39
N ALA A 29 -22.54 -2.77 -39.04
CA ALA A 29 -23.57 -2.39 -40.01
C ALA A 29 -24.16 -1.02 -39.66
N ALA A 30 -24.31 -0.21 -40.69
CA ALA A 30 -25.05 1.03 -40.67
C ALA A 30 -25.94 1.10 -41.91
N THR A 31 -27.02 1.86 -41.81
CA THR A 31 -27.97 2.12 -42.87
C THR A 31 -27.97 3.58 -43.22
N GLU A 32 -28.40 3.87 -44.44
CA GLU A 32 -28.57 5.21 -44.93
C GLU A 32 -30.04 5.40 -45.24
N THR A 33 -30.64 6.43 -44.65
CA THR A 33 -32.07 6.71 -44.80
C THR A 33 -32.26 8.17 -45.14
N VAL A 34 -33.14 8.43 -46.09
CA VAL A 34 -33.65 9.77 -46.35
C VAL A 34 -35.00 9.90 -45.66
N THR A 35 -35.17 10.93 -44.85
CA THR A 35 -36.47 11.25 -44.24
C THR A 35 -36.92 12.65 -44.65
N LEU A 36 -38.19 12.78 -45.00
CA LEU A 36 -38.85 14.05 -45.21
C LEU A 36 -40.35 13.95 -44.89
N LEU A 37 -41.00 15.11 -44.77
CA LEU A 37 -42.44 15.20 -44.64
C LEU A 37 -43.03 15.44 -46.03
N GLY A 38 -43.87 14.53 -46.50
CA GLY A 38 -44.57 14.65 -47.78
C GLY A 38 -45.90 15.37 -47.62
N ASP A 39 -46.26 16.18 -48.60
CA ASP A 39 -47.48 16.98 -48.60
C ASP A 39 -48.67 16.25 -49.23
N VAL A 40 -49.89 16.70 -48.90
CA VAL A 40 -51.13 16.16 -49.48
C VAL A 40 -51.10 16.29 -51.00
N GLY A 41 -51.41 15.21 -51.71
CA GLY A 41 -51.38 15.14 -53.17
C GLY A 41 -50.03 14.72 -53.76
N GLN A 42 -48.97 14.66 -52.97
CA GLN A 42 -47.64 14.25 -53.45
C GLN A 42 -47.62 12.75 -53.77
N PHE A 43 -47.00 12.38 -54.90
CA PHE A 43 -46.80 10.98 -55.31
C PHE A 43 -45.37 10.71 -55.79
N SER A 44 -44.46 11.68 -55.61
CA SER A 44 -43.05 11.54 -55.96
C SER A 44 -42.12 12.31 -55.02
N VAL A 45 -40.85 11.92 -54.96
CA VAL A 45 -39.82 12.64 -54.21
C VAL A 45 -38.46 12.59 -54.91
N ARG A 46 -37.76 13.73 -54.90
CA ARG A 46 -36.44 13.88 -55.53
C ARG A 46 -35.34 13.55 -54.53
N LEU A 47 -34.46 12.61 -54.89
CA LEU A 47 -33.32 12.17 -54.08
C LEU A 47 -31.96 12.41 -54.76
N ASP A 48 -31.95 13.12 -55.89
CA ASP A 48 -30.77 13.35 -56.71
C ASP A 48 -29.98 12.05 -56.97
N ASP A 49 -28.65 12.05 -56.82
CA ASP A 49 -27.82 10.90 -57.14
C ASP A 49 -28.11 9.68 -56.23
N ALA A 50 -28.73 9.89 -55.06
CA ALA A 50 -29.10 8.84 -54.14
C ALA A 50 -30.30 7.98 -54.60
N VAL A 51 -31.07 8.44 -55.59
CA VAL A 51 -32.26 7.73 -56.12
C VAL A 51 -31.95 6.30 -56.58
N THR A 52 -30.76 6.09 -57.14
CA THR A 52 -30.32 4.80 -57.72
C THR A 52 -30.01 3.75 -56.66
N ARG A 53 -29.87 4.16 -55.40
CA ARG A 53 -29.57 3.28 -54.27
C ARG A 53 -30.81 2.93 -53.47
N ALA A 54 -31.99 3.46 -53.80
CA ALA A 54 -33.20 3.20 -53.03
C ALA A 54 -33.57 1.71 -53.03
N VAL A 55 -33.82 1.18 -51.83
CA VAL A 55 -34.12 -0.23 -51.58
C VAL A 55 -35.56 -0.42 -51.12
N SER A 56 -36.03 0.44 -50.21
CA SER A 56 -37.40 0.42 -49.71
C SER A 56 -37.92 1.83 -49.47
N LEU A 57 -39.22 2.01 -49.63
CA LEU A 57 -39.95 3.23 -49.33
C LEU A 57 -41.01 2.90 -48.29
N THR A 58 -41.09 3.72 -47.23
CA THR A 58 -42.22 3.69 -46.29
C THR A 58 -42.91 5.03 -46.25
N LEU A 59 -44.24 5.00 -46.25
CA LEU A 59 -45.10 6.16 -46.11
C LEU A 59 -45.88 6.01 -44.79
N GLY A 60 -45.62 6.88 -43.82
CA GLY A 60 -46.25 6.80 -42.50
C GLY A 60 -45.93 5.50 -41.76
N GLY A 61 -44.78 4.90 -42.06
CA GLY A 61 -44.36 3.59 -41.52
C GLY A 61 -44.84 2.37 -42.30
N VAL A 62 -45.65 2.54 -43.35
CA VAL A 62 -46.15 1.43 -44.19
C VAL A 62 -45.25 1.25 -45.41
N GLU A 63 -44.71 0.05 -45.61
CA GLU A 63 -43.92 -0.28 -46.79
C GLU A 63 -44.75 -0.15 -48.06
N THR A 64 -44.26 0.64 -49.01
CA THR A 64 -44.99 1.05 -50.21
C THR A 64 -44.16 0.72 -51.45
N PRO A 65 -44.73 0.02 -52.46
CA PRO A 65 -44.07 -0.17 -53.74
C PRO A 65 -43.73 1.16 -54.41
N PHE A 66 -42.56 1.23 -55.03
CA PHE A 66 -42.09 2.45 -55.67
C PHE A 66 -41.42 2.16 -57.01
N GLN A 67 -41.36 3.17 -57.87
CA GLN A 67 -40.62 3.15 -59.13
C GLN A 67 -39.55 4.25 -59.13
N ILE A 68 -38.41 3.97 -59.76
CA ILE A 68 -37.29 4.91 -59.88
C ILE A 68 -37.28 5.48 -61.29
N GLU A 69 -37.32 6.81 -61.41
CA GLU A 69 -37.04 7.52 -62.66
C GLU A 69 -35.65 8.14 -62.58
N ARG A 70 -34.72 7.61 -63.38
CA ARG A 70 -33.29 7.95 -63.28
C ARG A 70 -32.97 9.33 -63.85
N ASP A 71 -33.66 9.74 -64.91
CA ASP A 71 -33.38 10.99 -65.63
C ASP A 71 -33.78 12.22 -64.80
N ASP A 72 -34.96 12.17 -64.18
CA ASP A 72 -35.47 13.24 -63.31
C ASP A 72 -35.09 13.09 -61.83
N ARG A 73 -34.38 11.99 -61.51
CA ARG A 73 -33.87 11.67 -60.16
C ARG A 73 -34.97 11.56 -59.10
N LEU A 74 -36.10 11.01 -59.49
CA LEU A 74 -37.32 10.90 -58.70
C LEU A 74 -37.64 9.45 -58.31
N ILE A 75 -38.23 9.28 -57.14
CA ILE A 75 -38.94 8.07 -56.73
C ILE A 75 -40.44 8.37 -56.79
N TYR A 76 -41.21 7.48 -57.43
CA TYR A 76 -42.67 7.57 -57.53
C TYR A 76 -43.35 6.43 -56.77
N TRP A 77 -44.55 6.70 -56.27
CA TRP A 77 -45.46 5.69 -55.73
C TRP A 77 -46.87 5.88 -56.31
N THR A 78 -47.70 4.85 -56.20
CA THR A 78 -48.91 4.71 -57.04
C THR A 78 -50.10 5.58 -56.61
N ALA A 79 -50.20 5.95 -55.34
CA ALA A 79 -51.33 6.72 -54.81
C ALA A 79 -50.86 8.02 -54.13
N PRO A 80 -51.50 9.18 -54.40
CA PRO A 80 -51.12 10.43 -53.77
C PRO A 80 -51.34 10.39 -52.25
N LEU A 81 -50.48 11.08 -51.50
CA LEU A 81 -50.63 11.20 -50.05
C LEU A 81 -51.94 11.90 -49.70
N VAL A 82 -52.71 11.31 -48.79
CA VAL A 82 -54.03 11.84 -48.35
C VAL A 82 -53.92 12.77 -47.14
N ALA A 83 -52.76 12.82 -46.50
CA ALA A 83 -52.43 13.66 -45.37
C ALA A 83 -50.91 13.95 -45.37
N GLN A 84 -50.45 14.93 -44.59
CA GLN A 84 -49.01 15.08 -44.36
C GLN A 84 -48.44 13.81 -43.75
N THR A 85 -47.50 13.18 -44.44
CA THR A 85 -47.04 11.82 -44.15
C THR A 85 -45.52 11.76 -44.14
N GLN A 86 -44.93 11.07 -43.17
CA GLN A 86 -43.48 10.85 -43.17
C GLN A 86 -43.10 9.92 -44.31
N VAL A 87 -42.19 10.38 -45.16
CA VAL A 87 -41.63 9.60 -46.27
C VAL A 87 -40.22 9.19 -45.85
N VAL A 88 -39.99 7.89 -45.71
CA VAL A 88 -38.67 7.33 -45.38
C VAL A 88 -38.21 6.41 -46.50
N VAL A 89 -37.11 6.75 -47.13
CA VAL A 89 -36.46 5.92 -48.14
C VAL A 89 -35.20 5.32 -47.56
N ARG A 90 -35.11 3.99 -47.53
CA ARG A 90 -33.89 3.27 -47.16
C ARG A 90 -33.03 3.07 -48.40
N LEU A 91 -31.76 3.42 -48.32
CA LEU A 91 -30.80 3.29 -49.40
C LEU A 91 -29.88 2.08 -49.17
N THR A 92 -29.30 1.59 -50.26
CA THR A 92 -28.17 0.68 -50.24
C THR A 92 -27.00 1.46 -49.67
N PRO A 93 -26.45 1.05 -48.51
CA PRO A 93 -25.46 1.85 -47.81
C PRO A 93 -24.15 1.91 -48.61
N ALA A 94 -23.68 3.13 -48.90
CA ALA A 94 -22.32 3.37 -49.37
C ALA A 94 -21.51 3.98 -48.23
N ILE A 95 -21.32 3.18 -47.17
CA ILE A 95 -20.75 3.65 -45.90
C ILE A 95 -19.38 3.03 -45.72
N ASN A 96 -18.37 3.88 -45.54
CA ASN A 96 -17.03 3.50 -45.14
C ASN A 96 -16.88 3.63 -43.62
N PHE A 97 -16.14 2.69 -43.03
CA PHE A 97 -15.87 2.65 -41.60
C PHE A 97 -14.40 2.92 -41.31
N THR A 98 -14.12 3.77 -40.33
CA THR A 98 -12.77 4.07 -39.88
C THR A 98 -12.67 4.09 -38.36
N LEU A 99 -11.52 3.65 -37.83
CA LEU A 99 -11.23 3.70 -36.41
C LEU A 99 -10.83 5.14 -36.03
N LEU A 100 -11.56 5.75 -35.10
CA LEU A 100 -11.35 7.16 -34.71
C LEU A 100 -10.54 7.29 -33.41
N ASN A 101 -10.86 6.48 -32.41
CA ASN A 101 -10.19 6.49 -31.10
C ASN A 101 -10.21 5.09 -30.47
N GLY A 102 -9.24 4.81 -29.59
CA GLY A 102 -8.99 3.48 -29.03
C GLY A 102 -8.23 2.57 -29.99
N ALA A 103 -8.01 1.33 -29.57
CA ALA A 103 -7.31 0.32 -30.34
C ALA A 103 -8.11 -0.99 -30.34
N LEU A 104 -8.03 -1.72 -31.44
CA LEU A 104 -8.48 -3.12 -31.47
C LEU A 104 -7.45 -4.00 -30.75
N PRO A 105 -7.88 -5.15 -30.20
CA PRO A 105 -6.95 -6.15 -29.67
C PRO A 105 -5.88 -6.58 -30.69
N PRO A 106 -4.70 -7.06 -30.22
CA PRO A 106 -3.64 -7.54 -31.11
C PRO A 106 -4.15 -8.54 -32.14
N GLY A 107 -3.71 -8.41 -33.40
CA GLY A 107 -4.10 -9.31 -34.48
C GLY A 107 -5.47 -9.04 -35.13
N LEU A 108 -6.26 -8.08 -34.62
CA LEU A 108 -7.53 -7.64 -35.22
C LEU A 108 -7.38 -6.30 -35.96
N SER A 109 -8.14 -6.13 -37.04
CA SER A 109 -8.15 -4.93 -37.88
C SER A 109 -9.58 -4.56 -38.31
N LEU A 110 -9.87 -3.26 -38.44
CA LEU A 110 -11.13 -2.78 -39.01
C LEU A 110 -10.97 -2.55 -40.51
N GLN A 111 -11.77 -3.25 -41.31
CA GLN A 111 -11.86 -3.08 -42.74
C GLN A 111 -12.81 -1.93 -43.10
N GLN A 112 -12.59 -1.28 -44.27
CA GLN A 112 -13.42 -0.14 -44.71
C GLN A 112 -14.90 -0.51 -44.90
N ASN A 113 -15.20 -1.79 -45.17
CA ASN A 113 -16.57 -2.30 -45.29
C ASN A 113 -17.27 -2.53 -43.94
N GLY A 114 -16.60 -2.23 -42.81
CA GLY A 114 -17.14 -2.37 -41.46
C GLY A 114 -16.83 -3.70 -40.79
N ALA A 115 -16.19 -4.65 -41.47
CA ALA A 115 -15.81 -5.92 -40.85
C ALA A 115 -14.58 -5.74 -39.94
N ILE A 116 -14.68 -6.18 -38.68
CA ILE A 116 -13.53 -6.39 -37.83
C ILE A 116 -13.02 -7.81 -38.10
N THR A 117 -11.82 -7.93 -38.67
CA THR A 117 -11.25 -9.20 -39.12
C THR A 117 -9.85 -9.42 -38.58
N GLY A 118 -9.48 -10.69 -38.41
CA GLY A 118 -8.14 -11.11 -38.00
C GLY A 118 -8.17 -12.34 -37.11
N THR A 119 -7.00 -12.80 -36.69
CA THR A 119 -6.88 -13.81 -35.63
C THR A 119 -6.42 -13.11 -34.37
N LEU A 120 -7.15 -13.26 -33.28
CA LEU A 120 -6.82 -12.60 -32.02
C LEU A 120 -5.45 -13.09 -31.53
N GLY A 121 -4.49 -12.18 -31.42
CA GLY A 121 -3.13 -12.46 -30.98
C GLY A 121 -3.00 -12.61 -29.47
N ASN A 122 -1.79 -12.95 -29.02
CA ASN A 122 -1.49 -13.12 -27.60
C ASN A 122 -1.80 -11.85 -26.79
N ILE A 123 -2.48 -12.05 -25.66
CA ILE A 123 -2.86 -11.00 -24.72
C ILE A 123 -2.16 -11.21 -23.37
N PRO A 124 -1.10 -10.43 -23.06
CA PRO A 124 -0.28 -10.62 -21.87
C PRO A 124 -1.00 -10.44 -20.53
N THR A 125 -2.21 -9.88 -20.55
CA THR A 125 -2.99 -9.61 -19.34
C THR A 125 -4.46 -9.84 -19.64
N ALA A 126 -4.99 -10.98 -19.22
CA ALA A 126 -6.39 -11.35 -19.36
C ALA A 126 -7.10 -11.43 -17.99
N PRO A 127 -8.43 -11.19 -17.91
CA PRO A 127 -9.29 -10.70 -18.98
C PRO A 127 -9.06 -9.21 -19.27
N MET A 128 -9.21 -8.85 -20.53
CA MET A 128 -8.91 -7.53 -21.06
C MET A 128 -10.15 -6.98 -21.78
N SER A 129 -10.47 -5.70 -21.61
CA SER A 129 -11.57 -5.05 -22.33
C SER A 129 -11.05 -3.84 -23.10
N THR A 130 -11.17 -3.89 -24.43
CA THR A 130 -10.78 -2.79 -25.31
C THR A 130 -12.01 -2.00 -25.73
N ARG A 131 -11.99 -0.69 -25.49
CA ARG A 131 -13.02 0.24 -25.97
C ARG A 131 -12.48 1.03 -27.15
N PHE A 132 -13.25 1.12 -28.21
CA PHE A 132 -12.88 1.84 -29.41
C PHE A 132 -14.08 2.52 -30.06
N THR A 133 -13.84 3.64 -30.73
CA THR A 133 -14.85 4.42 -31.42
C THR A 133 -14.65 4.30 -32.92
N VAL A 134 -15.71 3.88 -33.62
CA VAL A 134 -15.73 3.76 -35.08
C VAL A 134 -16.59 4.87 -35.66
N ARG A 135 -16.08 5.50 -36.72
CA ARG A 135 -16.79 6.46 -37.54
C ARG A 135 -17.38 5.77 -38.77
N ALA A 136 -18.68 5.91 -38.97
CA ALA A 136 -19.34 5.59 -40.23
C ALA A 136 -19.47 6.86 -41.07
N THR A 137 -19.07 6.82 -42.35
CA THR A 137 -19.17 7.96 -43.27
C THR A 137 -19.67 7.54 -44.64
N ASN A 138 -20.57 8.33 -45.24
CA ASN A 138 -20.96 8.19 -46.65
C ASN A 138 -20.28 9.23 -47.56
N GLY A 139 -19.22 9.88 -47.06
CA GLY A 139 -18.50 10.96 -47.76
C GLY A 139 -19.03 12.37 -47.47
N HIS A 140 -20.30 12.50 -47.03
CA HIS A 140 -20.92 13.79 -46.72
C HIS A 140 -21.31 13.92 -45.24
N TYR A 141 -21.85 12.85 -44.65
CA TYR A 141 -22.29 12.79 -43.27
C TYR A 141 -21.46 11.76 -42.52
N THR A 142 -21.26 12.01 -41.22
CA THR A 142 -20.53 11.11 -40.33
C THR A 142 -21.34 10.82 -39.08
N LEU A 143 -21.25 9.60 -38.57
CA LEU A 143 -21.81 9.22 -37.30
C LEU A 143 -20.86 8.27 -36.55
N ASP A 144 -20.51 8.66 -35.33
CA ASP A 144 -19.58 7.90 -34.49
C ASP A 144 -20.33 6.98 -33.53
N ARG A 145 -19.76 5.80 -33.25
CA ARG A 145 -20.27 4.88 -32.23
C ARG A 145 -19.11 4.19 -31.51
N THR A 146 -19.25 4.10 -30.19
CA THR A 146 -18.30 3.39 -29.34
C THR A 146 -18.72 1.95 -29.12
N PHE A 147 -17.76 1.06 -29.29
CA PHE A 147 -17.87 -0.38 -29.11
C PHE A 147 -16.84 -0.86 -28.10
N ALA A 148 -17.07 -2.06 -27.57
CA ALA A 148 -16.11 -2.76 -26.73
C ALA A 148 -15.95 -4.21 -27.17
N LEU A 149 -14.74 -4.75 -27.05
CA LEU A 149 -14.48 -6.19 -27.09
C LEU A 149 -13.96 -6.61 -25.72
N ARG A 150 -14.44 -7.74 -25.22
CA ARG A 150 -13.87 -8.39 -24.06
C ARG A 150 -13.11 -9.61 -24.55
N VAL A 151 -11.86 -9.73 -24.13
CA VAL A 151 -10.96 -10.81 -24.54
C VAL A 151 -10.45 -11.55 -23.32
N THR A 152 -10.41 -12.87 -23.43
CA THR A 152 -9.88 -13.76 -22.40
C THR A 152 -8.68 -14.53 -22.96
N GLY A 153 -7.63 -14.67 -22.16
CA GLY A 153 -6.41 -15.37 -22.54
C GLY A 153 -6.68 -16.84 -22.73
N ARG A 154 -5.81 -17.49 -23.50
CA ARG A 154 -5.74 -18.94 -23.53
C ARG A 154 -4.70 -19.37 -22.52
N ASP A 155 -5.10 -20.19 -21.56
CA ASP A 155 -4.17 -20.76 -20.58
C ASP A 155 -3.39 -21.90 -21.25
N TYR A 156 -2.06 -21.80 -21.24
CA TYR A 156 -1.15 -22.75 -21.86
C TYR A 156 -0.47 -23.60 -20.78
N ALA A 157 -0.40 -24.91 -21.02
CA ALA A 157 0.16 -25.82 -20.04
C ALA A 157 1.66 -25.59 -19.81
N ALA A 158 2.05 -25.17 -18.61
CA ALA A 158 3.44 -25.03 -18.18
C ALA A 158 4.08 -26.41 -17.91
N ARG A 159 5.31 -26.61 -18.39
CA ARG A 159 6.01 -27.90 -18.27
C ARG A 159 7.48 -27.73 -17.91
N PHE A 160 8.02 -28.69 -17.16
CA PHE A 160 9.47 -28.80 -16.95
C PHE A 160 10.18 -29.01 -18.28
N ASN A 161 11.32 -28.34 -18.49
CA ASN A 161 12.11 -28.57 -19.69
C ASN A 161 12.50 -30.06 -19.78
N PRO A 162 12.08 -30.76 -20.86
CA PRO A 162 12.25 -32.21 -20.97
C PRO A 162 13.70 -32.65 -21.04
N THR A 163 14.59 -31.76 -21.50
CA THR A 163 16.02 -32.05 -21.61
C THR A 163 16.78 -31.86 -20.30
N GLN A 164 16.26 -31.05 -19.38
CA GLN A 164 16.98 -30.63 -18.18
C GLN A 164 16.40 -31.13 -16.86
N LEU A 165 15.08 -31.38 -16.77
CA LEU A 165 14.42 -31.59 -15.47
C LEU A 165 13.48 -32.80 -15.41
N LEU A 166 13.41 -33.59 -16.48
CA LEU A 166 12.70 -34.88 -16.41
C LEU A 166 13.52 -35.94 -15.64
N PRO A 167 12.83 -36.90 -15.00
CA PRO A 167 13.45 -38.05 -14.38
C PRO A 167 14.34 -38.82 -15.36
N GLN A 168 15.58 -39.10 -14.96
CA GLN A 168 16.58 -39.79 -15.78
C GLN A 168 17.09 -41.08 -15.14
N SER A 169 16.84 -41.27 -13.85
CA SER A 169 17.28 -42.44 -13.08
C SER A 169 16.08 -43.21 -12.57
N ARG A 170 16.23 -44.51 -12.32
CA ARG A 170 15.20 -45.36 -11.72
C ARG A 170 15.69 -45.84 -10.36
N GLU A 171 14.85 -45.68 -9.35
CA GLU A 171 15.13 -46.16 -7.99
C GLU A 171 14.96 -47.69 -7.95
N PRO A 172 15.99 -48.45 -7.53
CA PRO A 172 15.98 -49.92 -7.66
C PRO A 172 14.92 -50.67 -6.84
N VAL A 173 14.54 -50.16 -5.66
CA VAL A 173 13.70 -50.88 -4.68
C VAL A 173 12.22 -50.55 -4.86
N HIS A 174 11.91 -49.26 -4.93
CA HIS A 174 10.57 -48.68 -5.04
C HIS A 174 10.14 -48.46 -6.50
N GLY A 175 11.06 -48.58 -7.45
CA GLY A 175 10.78 -48.69 -8.89
C GLY A 175 10.32 -47.41 -9.59
N PHE A 176 10.22 -46.29 -8.88
CA PHE A 176 9.90 -44.98 -9.45
C PHE A 176 11.11 -44.35 -10.14
N THR A 177 10.87 -43.39 -11.04
CA THR A 177 11.92 -42.61 -11.67
C THR A 177 12.15 -41.29 -10.95
N TYR A 178 13.38 -40.77 -10.98
CA TYR A 178 13.73 -39.48 -10.39
C TYR A 178 14.84 -38.78 -11.19
N ARG A 179 15.00 -37.48 -10.94
CA ARG A 179 16.14 -36.67 -11.40
C ARG A 179 17.09 -36.40 -10.23
N GLY A 180 18.33 -36.87 -10.36
CA GLY A 180 19.38 -36.57 -9.40
C GLY A 180 19.84 -35.12 -9.49
N LEU A 181 19.94 -34.47 -8.33
CA LEU A 181 20.39 -33.08 -8.19
C LEU A 181 21.84 -32.95 -7.70
N GLY A 182 22.46 -34.07 -7.32
CA GLY A 182 23.83 -34.13 -6.81
C GLY A 182 23.89 -34.40 -5.31
N GLN A 183 25.08 -34.21 -4.75
CA GLN A 183 25.41 -34.48 -3.35
C GLN A 183 25.68 -33.17 -2.61
N VAL A 184 25.17 -33.04 -1.39
CA VAL A 184 25.41 -31.88 -0.51
C VAL A 184 25.63 -32.37 0.91
N ALA A 185 26.67 -31.87 1.60
CA ALA A 185 26.90 -32.22 2.99
C ALA A 185 25.88 -31.53 3.93
N CYS A 186 25.64 -32.09 5.12
CA CYS A 186 24.95 -31.39 6.19
C CYS A 186 25.62 -30.02 6.45
N GLY A 187 24.82 -28.95 6.57
CA GLY A 187 25.30 -27.56 6.69
C GLY A 187 25.72 -26.90 5.36
N GLY A 188 25.74 -27.61 4.24
CA GLY A 188 26.07 -27.07 2.91
C GLY A 188 24.91 -26.30 2.27
N SER A 189 25.22 -25.31 1.43
CA SER A 189 24.21 -24.62 0.62
C SER A 189 23.96 -25.36 -0.70
N PHE A 190 22.71 -25.30 -1.16
CA PHE A 190 22.30 -25.80 -2.47
C PHE A 190 21.46 -24.73 -3.17
N ALA A 191 21.66 -24.58 -4.48
CA ALA A 191 20.84 -23.72 -5.32
C ALA A 191 20.80 -24.27 -6.75
N MET A 192 19.61 -24.36 -7.33
CA MET A 192 19.41 -24.62 -8.76
C MET A 192 18.20 -23.85 -9.28
N THR A 193 18.29 -23.34 -10.51
CA THR A 193 17.15 -22.75 -11.21
C THR A 193 16.36 -23.84 -11.93
N LEU A 194 15.05 -23.84 -11.74
CA LEU A 194 14.09 -24.69 -12.42
C LEU A 194 13.77 -24.07 -13.78
N ASP A 195 14.18 -24.76 -14.83
CA ASP A 195 13.82 -24.45 -16.21
C ASP A 195 12.40 -24.96 -16.53
N ILE A 196 11.43 -24.03 -16.49
CA ILE A 196 10.02 -24.26 -16.79
C ILE A 196 9.70 -23.52 -18.08
N GLN A 197 9.11 -24.24 -19.03
CA GLN A 197 8.67 -23.71 -20.31
C GLN A 197 7.17 -23.43 -20.25
N ASP A 198 6.82 -22.18 -20.56
CA ASP A 198 5.44 -21.71 -20.71
C ASP A 198 5.33 -20.79 -21.93
N GLN A 199 4.24 -20.89 -22.69
CA GLN A 199 4.04 -20.14 -23.92
C GLN A 199 3.48 -18.73 -23.68
N ASP A 200 2.77 -18.48 -22.59
CA ASP A 200 2.29 -17.15 -22.21
C ASP A 200 3.24 -16.42 -21.24
N ALA A 201 4.31 -17.09 -20.82
CA ALA A 201 5.31 -16.63 -19.86
C ALA A 201 4.74 -16.30 -18.46
N VAL A 202 3.58 -16.84 -18.10
CA VAL A 202 2.96 -16.71 -16.78
C VAL A 202 3.26 -17.96 -15.96
N ILE A 203 4.34 -17.93 -15.19
CA ILE A 203 4.77 -19.11 -14.41
C ILE A 203 3.74 -19.46 -13.31
N PRO A 204 3.14 -20.67 -13.33
CA PRO A 204 2.22 -21.10 -12.29
C PRO A 204 2.94 -21.35 -10.95
N PRO A 205 2.22 -21.30 -9.81
CA PRO A 205 2.80 -21.59 -8.51
C PRO A 205 3.36 -23.02 -8.44
N LEU A 206 4.45 -23.19 -7.71
CA LEU A 206 5.11 -24.47 -7.50
C LEU A 206 4.85 -25.00 -6.11
N ARG A 207 4.65 -26.31 -6.00
CA ARG A 207 4.50 -27.02 -4.73
C ARG A 207 5.52 -28.13 -4.61
N ILE A 208 6.12 -28.28 -3.44
CA ILE A 208 6.92 -29.45 -3.08
C ILE A 208 6.02 -30.45 -2.36
N ASP A 209 5.98 -31.67 -2.87
CA ASP A 209 5.26 -32.79 -2.30
C ASP A 209 6.24 -33.84 -1.74
N LYS A 210 5.92 -34.38 -0.57
CA LYS A 210 6.71 -35.42 0.08
C LYS A 210 6.48 -36.77 -0.60
N VAL A 211 7.56 -37.46 -0.97
CA VAL A 211 7.50 -38.87 -1.39
C VAL A 211 7.37 -39.76 -0.15
N THR A 212 6.45 -40.72 -0.16
CA THR A 212 6.19 -41.60 1.00
C THR A 212 6.47 -43.06 0.64
N GLY A 213 6.54 -43.94 1.65
CA GLY A 213 6.72 -45.39 1.47
C GLY A 213 8.11 -45.96 1.77
N PHE A 214 9.06 -45.14 2.25
CA PHE A 214 10.39 -45.60 2.65
C PHE A 214 10.36 -46.41 3.96
N PHE A 215 11.12 -47.50 4.01
CA PHE A 215 11.24 -48.34 5.21
C PHE A 215 12.31 -47.78 6.17
N VAL A 216 12.17 -48.10 7.46
CA VAL A 216 13.15 -47.71 8.50
C VAL A 216 14.51 -48.36 8.19
N GLY A 217 15.57 -47.55 8.14
CA GLY A 217 16.93 -48.01 7.89
C GLY A 217 17.39 -47.98 6.42
N GLU A 218 16.53 -47.56 5.47
CA GLU A 218 16.92 -47.43 4.05
C GLU A 218 17.82 -46.22 3.75
N ASN A 219 18.05 -45.32 4.72
CA ASN A 219 18.67 -44.01 4.51
C ASN A 219 18.02 -43.22 3.37
N LYS A 220 16.69 -43.33 3.24
CA LYS A 220 15.87 -42.61 2.26
C LYS A 220 14.78 -41.85 2.99
N PHE A 221 14.57 -40.61 2.55
CA PHE A 221 13.67 -39.68 3.20
C PHE A 221 12.72 -39.05 2.19
N GLY A 222 11.50 -38.80 2.65
CA GLY A 222 10.48 -38.12 1.88
C GLY A 222 10.47 -36.63 2.19
N GLY A 223 10.56 -35.80 1.17
CA GLY A 223 10.55 -34.34 1.28
C GLY A 223 11.92 -33.73 1.05
N VAL A 224 12.01 -32.42 1.23
CA VAL A 224 13.25 -31.66 1.09
C VAL A 224 14.04 -31.67 2.40
N PRO A 225 15.38 -31.76 2.36
CA PRO A 225 16.23 -31.68 3.54
C PRO A 225 16.37 -30.24 4.06
N GLY A 226 16.16 -30.03 5.36
CA GLY A 226 16.39 -28.75 6.04
C GLY A 226 15.54 -27.60 5.52
N ASP A 227 16.15 -26.41 5.39
CA ASP A 227 15.50 -25.17 4.92
C ASP A 227 15.48 -25.05 3.38
N LEU A 228 15.70 -26.16 2.67
CA LEU A 228 15.67 -26.17 1.22
C LEU A 228 14.24 -25.91 0.73
N GLY A 229 14.03 -24.81 -0.01
CA GLY A 229 12.71 -24.40 -0.50
C GLY A 229 12.77 -23.85 -1.92
N ILE A 230 11.59 -23.70 -2.52
CA ILE A 230 11.44 -23.03 -3.82
C ILE A 230 11.17 -21.56 -3.58
N PHE A 231 12.01 -20.71 -4.18
CA PHE A 231 11.84 -19.26 -4.19
C PHE A 231 11.86 -18.80 -5.64
N ASP A 232 10.72 -18.30 -6.12
CA ASP A 232 10.45 -18.08 -7.54
C ASP A 232 10.64 -19.39 -8.33
N LEU A 233 11.62 -19.41 -9.25
CA LEU A 233 12.03 -20.61 -9.98
C LEU A 233 13.29 -21.28 -9.39
N THR A 234 13.81 -20.84 -8.25
CA THR A 234 15.06 -21.38 -7.70
C THR A 234 14.79 -22.28 -6.51
N LEU A 235 15.15 -23.56 -6.61
CA LEU A 235 15.26 -24.44 -5.45
C LEU A 235 16.56 -24.11 -4.71
N ARG A 236 16.48 -23.45 -3.56
CA ARG A 236 17.65 -22.99 -2.80
C ARG A 236 17.46 -23.05 -1.29
N GLY A 237 18.57 -23.21 -0.57
CA GLY A 237 18.59 -23.24 0.89
C GLY A 237 19.87 -23.84 1.44
N VAL A 238 19.91 -24.04 2.75
CA VAL A 238 21.00 -24.71 3.45
C VAL A 238 20.47 -26.04 3.99
N ILE A 239 21.21 -27.12 3.76
CA ILE A 239 20.91 -28.41 4.37
C ILE A 239 21.13 -28.27 5.87
N ALA A 240 20.12 -28.61 6.67
CA ALA A 240 20.22 -28.47 8.12
C ALA A 240 21.46 -29.24 8.64
N PRO A 241 22.25 -28.65 9.57
CA PRO A 241 23.44 -29.31 10.11
C PRO A 241 23.15 -30.67 10.76
N ASP A 242 21.94 -30.85 11.27
CA ASP A 242 21.42 -32.07 11.90
C ASP A 242 20.59 -32.95 10.94
N ALA A 243 20.56 -32.64 9.65
CA ALA A 243 19.87 -33.48 8.66
C ALA A 243 20.44 -34.90 8.67
N CYS A 244 19.56 -35.90 8.63
CA CYS A 244 19.99 -37.30 8.55
C CYS A 244 20.67 -37.54 7.20
N PRO A 245 21.91 -38.06 7.15
CA PRO A 245 22.56 -38.43 5.90
C PRO A 245 21.77 -39.50 5.14
N GLY A 246 21.65 -39.35 3.83
CA GLY A 246 20.86 -40.23 2.98
C GLY A 246 20.22 -39.52 1.79
N GLN A 247 19.38 -40.24 1.05
CA GLN A 247 18.76 -39.75 -0.18
C GLN A 247 17.38 -39.16 0.12
N TYR A 248 17.17 -37.88 -0.19
CA TYR A 248 15.91 -37.18 -0.01
C TYR A 248 15.17 -37.10 -1.34
N PHE A 249 13.97 -37.66 -1.39
CA PHE A 249 13.10 -37.69 -2.56
C PHE A 249 11.89 -36.79 -2.35
N PHE A 250 11.63 -35.91 -3.31
CA PHE A 250 10.50 -35.00 -3.29
C PHE A 250 10.00 -34.76 -4.72
N ASP A 251 8.71 -34.50 -4.85
CA ASP A 251 8.08 -34.16 -6.12
C ASP A 251 7.92 -32.63 -6.18
N ILE A 252 8.32 -32.00 -7.28
CA ILE A 252 7.93 -30.61 -7.56
C ILE A 252 6.78 -30.66 -8.55
N THR A 253 5.66 -30.08 -8.15
CA THR A 253 4.43 -30.02 -8.92
C THR A 253 4.19 -28.58 -9.37
N ILE A 254 4.06 -28.39 -10.68
CA ILE A 254 3.56 -27.17 -11.31
C ILE A 254 2.04 -27.17 -11.12
N LEU A 255 1.52 -26.20 -10.36
CA LEU A 255 0.09 -26.05 -10.07
C LEU A 255 -0.58 -25.21 -11.15
N ASP A 256 -0.60 -25.76 -12.36
CA ASP A 256 -1.30 -25.23 -13.51
C ASP A 256 -2.75 -25.77 -13.54
N GLU A 257 -3.74 -24.87 -13.71
CA GLU A 257 -5.16 -25.22 -13.72
C GLU A 257 -5.59 -26.03 -14.96
N THR A 258 -4.86 -25.91 -16.08
CA THR A 258 -5.17 -26.63 -17.33
C THR A 258 -4.54 -28.00 -17.42
N ALA A 259 -3.31 -28.16 -16.93
CA ALA A 259 -2.60 -29.44 -16.96
C ALA A 259 -1.45 -29.49 -15.95
N PRO A 260 -1.70 -29.90 -14.69
CA PRO A 260 -0.63 -29.99 -13.70
C PRO A 260 0.45 -30.98 -14.14
N SER A 261 1.70 -30.58 -13.95
CA SER A 261 2.87 -31.38 -14.31
C SER A 261 3.73 -31.58 -13.06
N SER A 262 4.14 -32.83 -12.79
CA SER A 262 4.96 -33.16 -11.62
C SER A 262 6.22 -33.91 -12.05
N SER A 263 7.35 -33.60 -11.42
CA SER A 263 8.62 -34.31 -11.61
C SER A 263 9.24 -34.64 -10.27
N ARG A 264 9.83 -35.83 -10.17
CA ARG A 264 10.48 -36.32 -8.96
C ARG A 264 11.97 -36.01 -8.97
N PHE A 265 12.44 -35.46 -7.86
CA PHE A 265 13.84 -35.11 -7.65
C PHE A 265 14.44 -35.91 -6.48
N MET A 266 15.76 -36.08 -6.54
CA MET A 266 16.55 -36.69 -5.47
C MET A 266 17.81 -35.88 -5.22
N ILE A 267 18.03 -35.51 -3.96
CA ILE A 267 19.28 -34.92 -3.47
C ILE A 267 19.89 -35.85 -2.42
N GLU A 268 21.19 -36.11 -2.53
CA GLU A 268 21.90 -36.96 -1.59
C GLU A 268 22.60 -36.10 -0.53
N VAL A 269 22.23 -36.32 0.74
CA VAL A 269 22.82 -35.64 1.89
C VAL A 269 23.95 -36.48 2.46
N LEU A 270 25.16 -35.92 2.47
CA LEU A 270 26.34 -36.56 3.03
C LEU A 270 26.52 -36.17 4.51
N PRO A 271 27.09 -37.05 5.36
CA PRO A 271 27.40 -36.72 6.75
C PRO A 271 28.37 -35.54 6.84
N GLU A 272 28.33 -34.83 7.96
CA GLU A 272 29.29 -33.77 8.28
C GLU A 272 30.71 -34.33 8.17
N VAL A 273 31.49 -33.82 7.22
CA VAL A 273 32.87 -34.26 7.04
C VAL A 273 33.68 -33.67 8.19
N ALA A 274 34.11 -34.52 9.12
CA ALA A 274 35.04 -34.15 10.18
C ALA A 274 36.38 -33.70 9.54
N ASP A 275 36.54 -32.38 9.45
CA ASP A 275 37.74 -31.57 9.16
C ASP A 275 38.74 -32.12 8.12
N THR A 276 38.79 -31.53 6.92
CA THR A 276 39.97 -30.83 6.31
C THR A 276 39.62 -30.19 4.93
N ILE A 277 38.50 -29.49 4.78
CA ILE A 277 38.38 -28.30 3.89
C ILE A 277 37.43 -27.36 4.64
N GLY A 278 37.92 -26.19 5.03
CA GLY A 278 37.27 -25.31 6.00
C GLY A 278 35.83 -24.94 5.62
N ILE A 279 34.99 -24.82 6.67
CA ILE A 279 33.66 -24.22 6.61
C ILE A 279 33.75 -22.96 5.73
N ILE A 280 33.06 -22.97 4.59
CA ILE A 280 33.07 -21.82 3.68
C ILE A 280 32.39 -20.68 4.43
N PRO A 281 33.05 -19.51 4.55
CA PRO A 281 32.44 -18.35 5.17
C PRO A 281 31.09 -18.06 4.50
N HIS A 282 30.03 -17.85 5.27
CA HIS A 282 28.74 -17.48 4.71
C HIS A 282 27.95 -16.60 5.69
N VAL A 283 26.91 -15.96 5.17
CA VAL A 283 26.04 -15.06 5.91
C VAL A 283 24.67 -15.72 6.08
N VAL A 284 24.18 -15.76 7.32
CA VAL A 284 22.87 -16.29 7.69
C VAL A 284 22.02 -15.15 8.24
N TRP A 285 20.82 -15.00 7.71
CA TRP A 285 19.88 -13.98 8.14
C TRP A 285 19.01 -14.47 9.28
N ASP A 286 19.04 -13.75 10.40
CA ASP A 286 18.19 -14.00 11.58
C ASP A 286 16.76 -13.48 11.34
N THR A 287 16.63 -12.35 10.65
CA THR A 287 15.31 -11.75 10.35
C THR A 287 14.66 -12.48 9.18
N PRO A 288 13.44 -13.05 9.35
CA PRO A 288 12.73 -13.74 8.27
C PRO A 288 12.48 -12.83 7.05
N ALA A 289 12.46 -13.42 5.86
CA ALA A 289 12.13 -12.68 4.64
C ALA A 289 10.66 -12.23 4.65
N GLY A 290 10.34 -11.17 3.90
CA GLY A 290 8.97 -10.67 3.75
C GLY A 290 8.69 -9.42 4.59
N MET A 291 7.45 -9.29 5.08
CA MET A 291 6.97 -8.07 5.71
C MET A 291 7.56 -7.88 7.12
N LEU A 292 8.25 -6.76 7.33
CA LEU A 292 8.78 -6.36 8.64
C LEU A 292 7.66 -5.84 9.55
N GLY A 293 6.68 -5.14 8.97
CA GLY A 293 5.50 -4.67 9.65
C GLY A 293 4.81 -3.52 8.93
N SER A 294 3.78 -2.99 9.59
CA SER A 294 3.04 -1.81 9.15
C SER A 294 3.29 -0.65 10.11
N ILE A 295 3.34 0.56 9.57
CA ILE A 295 3.62 1.79 10.32
C ILE A 295 2.83 2.95 9.69
N GLU A 296 2.40 3.89 10.51
CA GLU A 296 1.71 5.09 10.03
C GLU A 296 2.72 6.03 9.36
N GLU A 297 2.29 6.72 8.31
CA GLU A 297 3.09 7.81 7.74
C GLU A 297 3.43 8.88 8.79
N THR A 298 4.55 9.60 8.59
CA THR A 298 5.11 10.58 9.55
C THR A 298 5.57 10.01 10.91
N GLU A 299 5.41 8.71 11.16
CA GLU A 299 5.93 8.07 12.37
C GLU A 299 7.43 7.70 12.21
N PRO A 300 8.26 7.89 13.25
CA PRO A 300 9.64 7.43 13.24
C PRO A 300 9.79 5.92 13.05
N CYS A 301 10.62 5.52 12.10
CA CYS A 301 10.87 4.12 11.77
C CYS A 301 11.62 3.40 12.89
N TYR A 302 11.06 2.30 13.39
CA TYR A 302 11.66 1.47 14.42
C TYR A 302 12.09 0.07 13.94
N PHE A 303 11.91 -0.25 12.65
CA PHE A 303 12.28 -1.54 12.08
C PHE A 303 13.80 -1.75 12.01
N SER A 304 14.23 -3.01 12.07
CA SER A 304 15.62 -3.43 11.91
C SER A 304 15.68 -4.82 11.33
N VAL A 305 16.78 -5.11 10.64
CA VAL A 305 17.11 -6.45 10.16
C VAL A 305 18.41 -6.92 10.80
N LYS A 306 18.58 -8.23 10.91
CA LYS A 306 19.77 -8.85 11.50
C LYS A 306 20.16 -10.10 10.75
N ALA A 307 21.46 -10.25 10.58
CA ALA A 307 22.16 -11.41 10.07
C ALA A 307 23.43 -11.62 10.90
N HIS A 308 23.92 -12.84 10.92
CA HIS A 308 25.21 -13.20 11.47
C HIS A 308 26.05 -13.89 10.40
N SER A 309 27.36 -13.88 10.57
CA SER A 309 28.31 -14.55 9.70
C SER A 309 28.87 -15.79 10.41
N VAL A 310 29.08 -16.86 9.64
CA VAL A 310 29.76 -18.07 10.11
C VAL A 310 31.20 -18.02 9.60
N LYS A 311 32.17 -18.02 10.53
CA LYS A 311 33.63 -17.97 10.23
C LYS A 311 34.06 -16.80 9.31
N ALA A 312 33.29 -15.71 9.30
CA ALA A 312 33.61 -14.46 8.62
C ALA A 312 33.61 -13.28 9.61
N PRO A 313 34.15 -12.11 9.21
CA PRO A 313 34.07 -10.87 9.99
C PRO A 313 32.63 -10.44 10.28
N GLU A 314 32.50 -9.36 11.05
CA GLU A 314 31.19 -8.76 11.35
C GLU A 314 30.42 -8.39 10.07
N VAL A 315 29.10 -8.54 10.12
CA VAL A 315 28.20 -8.31 8.99
C VAL A 315 28.00 -6.81 8.77
N VAL A 316 28.13 -6.38 7.52
CA VAL A 316 27.79 -5.04 7.06
C VAL A 316 26.58 -5.12 6.13
N TYR A 317 25.65 -4.18 6.26
CA TYR A 317 24.40 -4.14 5.51
C TYR A 317 24.44 -3.04 4.43
N ALA A 318 23.89 -3.33 3.27
CA ALA A 318 23.68 -2.36 2.20
C ALA A 318 22.41 -2.72 1.41
N LEU A 319 21.85 -1.77 0.64
CA LEU A 319 20.86 -2.14 -0.36
C LEU A 319 21.52 -2.96 -1.47
N SER A 320 20.86 -4.05 -1.89
CA SER A 320 21.36 -4.85 -3.01
C SER A 320 21.39 -4.01 -4.29
N PRO A 321 22.37 -4.20 -5.21
CA PRO A 321 22.50 -3.37 -6.41
C PRO A 321 21.26 -3.35 -7.33
N THR A 322 20.44 -4.40 -7.28
CA THR A 322 19.20 -4.53 -8.06
C THR A 322 17.94 -4.26 -7.22
N SER A 323 18.11 -3.76 -6.00
CA SER A 323 17.00 -3.47 -5.08
C SER A 323 16.22 -2.25 -5.53
N SER A 324 14.90 -2.28 -5.35
CA SER A 324 14.09 -1.08 -5.23
C SER A 324 14.55 -0.23 -4.03
N PRO A 325 14.34 1.10 -4.05
CA PRO A 325 14.76 1.99 -2.97
C PRO A 325 13.98 1.72 -1.67
N LEU A 326 14.56 2.12 -0.54
CA LEU A 326 13.84 2.24 0.74
C LEU A 326 12.71 3.27 0.63
N PRO A 327 11.72 3.25 1.54
CA PRO A 327 10.77 4.35 1.64
C PRO A 327 11.52 5.69 1.72
N PRO A 328 11.08 6.74 0.99
CA PRO A 328 11.68 8.06 1.09
C PRO A 328 11.83 8.53 2.54
N GLY A 329 12.97 9.13 2.88
CA GLY A 329 13.29 9.53 4.26
C GLY A 329 13.86 8.43 5.14
N ILE A 330 13.88 7.17 4.68
CA ILE A 330 14.45 6.04 5.42
C ILE A 330 15.88 5.71 4.97
N THR A 331 16.78 5.54 5.94
CA THR A 331 18.19 5.19 5.73
C THR A 331 18.54 3.91 6.47
N LEU A 332 19.32 3.02 5.84
CA LEU A 332 19.86 1.82 6.45
C LEU A 332 21.23 2.08 7.08
N ASN A 333 21.38 1.76 8.37
CA ASN A 333 22.68 1.79 9.02
C ASN A 333 23.48 0.53 8.68
N GLN A 334 24.63 0.76 8.06
CA GLN A 334 25.47 -0.31 7.53
C GLN A 334 26.05 -1.23 8.60
N ALA A 335 26.26 -0.77 9.83
CA ALA A 335 26.87 -1.58 10.89
C ALA A 335 25.82 -2.39 11.68
N THR A 336 24.61 -1.84 11.85
CA THR A 336 23.63 -2.40 12.80
C THR A 336 22.40 -3.04 12.15
N GLY A 337 22.17 -2.81 10.84
CA GLY A 337 20.97 -3.28 10.15
C GLY A 337 19.68 -2.53 10.55
N ARG A 338 19.79 -1.46 11.34
CA ARG A 338 18.66 -0.60 11.75
C ARG A 338 18.26 0.34 10.61
N LEU A 339 16.95 0.55 10.48
CA LEU A 339 16.37 1.54 9.58
C LEU A 339 16.02 2.82 10.37
N TYR A 340 16.57 3.96 9.95
CA TYR A 340 16.43 5.28 10.57
C TYR A 340 15.59 6.20 9.69
N GLY A 341 14.98 7.20 10.30
CA GLY A 341 14.22 8.23 9.60
C GLY A 341 12.74 8.20 9.98
N VAL A 342 11.97 9.00 9.26
CA VAL A 342 10.53 9.18 9.45
C VAL A 342 9.82 8.67 8.20
N MET A 343 8.71 7.96 8.38
CA MET A 343 7.96 7.42 7.25
C MET A 343 7.38 8.54 6.38
N PRO A 344 7.45 8.40 5.05
CA PRO A 344 7.00 9.45 4.14
C PRO A 344 5.48 9.55 4.13
N PHE A 345 4.96 10.69 3.68
CA PHE A 345 3.56 10.81 3.29
C PHE A 345 3.25 9.90 2.10
N VAL A 346 2.06 9.30 2.09
CA VAL A 346 1.59 8.40 1.03
C VAL A 346 0.16 8.75 0.60
N ASN A 347 -0.12 8.70 -0.70
CA ASN A 347 -1.46 9.02 -1.23
C ASN A 347 -2.47 7.87 -1.10
N SER A 348 -1.98 6.68 -0.75
CA SER A 348 -2.74 5.47 -0.47
C SER A 348 -1.83 4.53 0.33
N THR A 349 -2.38 3.63 1.13
CA THR A 349 -1.57 2.65 1.88
C THR A 349 -0.64 1.92 0.91
N THR A 350 0.67 2.05 1.12
CA THR A 350 1.71 1.69 0.16
C THR A 350 2.66 0.65 0.75
N VAL A 351 3.00 -0.39 -0.03
CA VAL A 351 3.98 -1.41 0.34
C VAL A 351 5.30 -1.11 -0.36
N TYR A 352 6.34 -0.82 0.41
CA TYR A 352 7.70 -0.68 -0.09
C TYR A 352 8.42 -2.02 0.05
N SER A 353 8.75 -2.65 -1.08
CA SER A 353 9.55 -3.88 -1.11
C SER A 353 10.98 -3.54 -1.50
N PHE A 354 11.96 -4.04 -0.76
CA PHE A 354 13.38 -3.77 -0.98
C PHE A 354 14.23 -4.96 -0.54
N THR A 355 15.37 -5.14 -1.19
CA THR A 355 16.32 -6.23 -0.92
C THR A 355 17.54 -5.68 -0.20
N ILE A 356 17.79 -6.15 1.01
CA ILE A 356 19.02 -5.83 1.75
C ILE A 356 20.04 -6.94 1.50
N ARG A 357 21.28 -6.54 1.23
CA ARG A 357 22.47 -7.37 1.20
C ARG A 357 23.17 -7.32 2.55
N ALA A 358 23.38 -8.48 3.16
CA ALA A 358 24.26 -8.64 4.31
C ALA A 358 25.60 -9.24 3.83
N THR A 359 26.71 -8.54 4.06
CA THR A 359 28.05 -8.89 3.58
C THR A 359 28.98 -9.10 4.76
N ALA A 360 29.77 -10.17 4.74
CA ALA A 360 30.80 -10.44 5.73
C ALA A 360 32.10 -10.82 5.02
N GLY A 361 33.06 -9.90 4.96
CA GLY A 361 34.26 -10.07 4.12
C GLY A 361 33.89 -10.17 2.64
N SER A 362 34.23 -11.29 1.99
CA SER A 362 33.96 -11.53 0.56
C SER A 362 32.63 -12.24 0.28
N VAL A 363 31.89 -12.65 1.31
CA VAL A 363 30.65 -13.43 1.17
C VAL A 363 29.45 -12.58 1.55
N PHE A 364 28.32 -12.80 0.87
CA PHE A 364 27.10 -12.04 1.12
C PHE A 364 25.85 -12.89 0.93
N ALA A 365 24.75 -12.44 1.52
CA ALA A 365 23.42 -12.98 1.29
C ALA A 365 22.41 -11.85 1.12
N ASP A 366 21.59 -11.93 0.06
CA ASP A 366 20.51 -10.98 -0.20
C ASP A 366 19.21 -11.51 0.41
N ARG A 367 18.40 -10.63 1.01
CA ARG A 367 17.08 -10.96 1.53
C ARG A 367 16.07 -9.86 1.21
N LEU A 368 14.91 -10.29 0.71
CA LEU A 368 13.78 -9.43 0.40
C LEU A 368 13.00 -9.10 1.67
N PHE A 369 12.73 -7.82 1.87
CA PHE A 369 11.90 -7.29 2.94
C PHE A 369 10.83 -6.36 2.39
N SER A 370 9.76 -6.14 3.15
CA SER A 370 8.79 -5.10 2.86
C SER A 370 8.31 -4.37 4.11
N ILE A 371 7.91 -3.11 3.92
CA ILE A 371 7.26 -2.27 4.94
C ILE A 371 5.97 -1.72 4.35
N THR A 372 4.87 -1.81 5.10
CA THR A 372 3.60 -1.18 4.74
C THR A 372 3.48 0.17 5.43
N VAL A 373 3.39 1.25 4.65
CA VAL A 373 3.10 2.59 5.16
C VAL A 373 1.61 2.86 5.01
N LEU A 374 0.93 3.10 6.13
CA LEU A 374 -0.51 3.34 6.19
C LEU A 374 -0.82 4.80 5.85
N ASP A 375 -1.75 5.00 4.91
CA ASP A 375 -2.28 6.31 4.51
C ASP A 375 -3.38 6.75 5.48
N TRP A 376 -3.07 7.77 6.29
CA TRP A 376 -3.97 8.31 7.29
C TRP A 376 -4.29 9.79 7.11
N TYR A 377 -3.43 10.57 6.45
CA TYR A 377 -3.56 12.01 6.24
C TYR A 377 -4.10 12.34 4.86
N ASP A 378 -4.93 13.39 4.81
CA ASP A 378 -5.41 13.98 3.57
C ASP A 378 -4.53 15.15 3.10
N LEU A 379 -3.55 15.54 3.92
CA LEU A 379 -2.78 16.76 3.75
C LEU A 379 -1.29 16.46 3.82
N ALA A 380 -0.56 17.04 2.87
CA ALA A 380 0.89 17.06 2.79
C ALA A 380 1.57 17.86 3.92
N ARG A 381 0.85 18.28 4.97
CA ARG A 381 1.40 19.07 6.08
C ARG A 381 0.69 18.75 7.39
N VAL A 382 1.47 18.42 8.42
CA VAL A 382 0.96 18.18 9.78
C VAL A 382 1.78 18.91 10.82
N HIS A 383 1.10 19.37 11.87
CA HIS A 383 1.69 20.08 13.00
C HIS A 383 1.83 19.16 14.22
N HIS A 384 2.99 19.22 14.87
CA HIS A 384 3.29 18.54 16.12
C HIS A 384 3.64 19.56 17.20
N VAL A 385 2.96 19.50 18.35
CA VAL A 385 3.12 20.44 19.45
C VAL A 385 3.70 19.71 20.67
N ARG A 386 4.69 20.32 21.29
CA ARG A 386 5.31 19.84 22.54
C ARG A 386 5.50 21.01 23.50
N LEU A 387 5.38 20.78 24.81
CA LEU A 387 5.79 21.78 25.82
C LEU A 387 7.22 21.49 26.25
N ARG A 388 8.06 22.51 26.35
CA ARG A 388 9.42 22.36 26.84
C ARG A 388 9.56 22.99 28.21
N THR A 389 10.35 22.36 29.05
CA THR A 389 10.83 22.92 30.30
C THR A 389 11.65 24.18 30.05
N ARG A 390 11.67 25.10 31.01
CA ARG A 390 12.59 26.26 30.95
C ARG A 390 14.03 25.78 30.99
N ILE A 391 14.93 26.56 30.39
CA ILE A 391 16.38 26.27 30.38
C ILE A 391 16.94 26.11 31.82
N LEU A 392 16.47 26.94 32.76
CA LEU A 392 16.87 26.84 34.17
C LEU A 392 16.47 25.50 34.79
N ASP A 393 15.29 25.01 34.42
CA ASP A 393 14.72 23.76 34.94
C ASP A 393 15.37 22.53 34.25
N ASP A 394 15.85 22.65 33.01
CA ASP A 394 16.62 21.62 32.27
C ASP A 394 17.98 21.32 32.93
N ALA A 395 18.64 22.35 33.44
CA ALA A 395 20.02 22.29 33.92
C ALA A 395 20.20 21.30 35.09
N ASP A 396 19.17 21.15 35.93
CA ASP A 396 19.19 20.24 37.08
C ASP A 396 18.74 18.81 36.73
N LEU A 397 17.82 18.67 35.77
CA LEU A 397 17.21 17.38 35.41
C LEU A 397 18.16 16.50 34.58
N VAL A 398 18.69 17.05 33.48
CA VAL A 398 19.35 16.27 32.44
C VAL A 398 20.65 15.61 32.92
N PRO A 399 21.55 16.29 33.66
CA PRO A 399 22.79 15.69 34.14
C PRO A 399 22.56 14.49 35.08
N PHE A 400 21.51 14.55 35.90
CA PHE A 400 21.15 13.44 36.81
C PHE A 400 20.82 12.17 36.02
N TYR A 401 19.90 12.24 35.05
CA TYR A 401 19.53 11.07 34.26
C TYR A 401 20.66 10.58 33.37
N ARG A 402 21.41 11.50 32.75
CA ARG A 402 22.55 11.14 31.90
C ARG A 402 23.64 10.36 32.64
N ARG A 403 23.86 10.66 33.92
CA ARG A 403 24.81 9.93 34.78
C ARG A 403 24.23 8.60 35.29
N THR A 404 22.92 8.52 35.47
CA THR A 404 22.27 7.39 36.14
C THR A 404 21.86 6.28 35.16
N ILE A 405 21.48 6.63 33.93
CA ILE A 405 21.04 5.68 32.91
C ILE A 405 22.28 5.14 32.17
N PRO A 406 22.54 3.81 32.23
CA PRO A 406 23.64 3.20 31.48
C PRO A 406 23.47 3.39 29.98
N SER A 407 24.56 3.64 29.24
CA SER A 407 24.49 3.88 27.79
C SER A 407 23.93 2.68 27.00
N ASN A 408 24.23 1.45 27.43
CA ASN A 408 23.70 0.23 26.83
C ASN A 408 22.20 -0.02 27.13
N ALA A 409 21.63 0.70 28.09
CA ALA A 409 20.19 0.68 28.36
C ALA A 409 19.40 1.66 27.47
N ILE A 410 20.08 2.55 26.74
CA ILE A 410 19.42 3.55 25.88
C ILE A 410 19.14 2.92 24.51
N PHE A 411 17.87 2.89 24.12
CA PHE A 411 17.48 2.38 22.80
C PHE A 411 17.85 3.37 21.71
N ARG A 412 18.62 2.91 20.72
CA ARG A 412 19.05 3.71 19.56
C ARG A 412 19.62 5.08 19.95
N SER A 413 20.65 5.08 20.81
CA SER A 413 21.30 6.27 21.34
C SER A 413 21.86 7.25 20.29
N GLU A 414 22.08 6.75 19.08
CA GLU A 414 22.62 7.45 17.91
C GLU A 414 21.53 8.00 16.97
N ASP A 415 20.27 7.65 17.18
CA ASP A 415 19.12 8.12 16.39
C ASP A 415 18.65 9.49 16.89
N VAL A 416 18.24 10.38 15.99
CA VAL A 416 17.66 11.68 16.35
C VAL A 416 16.23 11.54 16.87
N ASN A 417 15.50 10.50 16.44
CA ASN A 417 14.11 10.27 16.81
C ASN A 417 13.95 9.43 18.09
N PHE A 418 15.00 8.69 18.47
CA PHE A 418 15.03 7.83 19.66
C PHE A 418 16.19 8.21 20.59
N GLY A 419 16.49 7.38 21.58
CA GLY A 419 17.59 7.60 22.51
C GLY A 419 17.26 8.44 23.73
N PHE A 420 18.29 9.13 24.24
CA PHE A 420 18.21 9.96 25.44
C PHE A 420 17.80 11.39 25.07
N ILE A 421 16.78 11.91 25.77
CA ILE A 421 16.25 13.23 25.47
C ILE A 421 17.07 14.31 26.16
N LYS A 422 17.79 15.08 25.35
CA LYS A 422 18.65 16.19 25.81
C LYS A 422 17.85 17.37 26.38
N HIS A 423 16.61 17.53 25.92
CA HIS A 423 15.68 18.59 26.36
C HIS A 423 14.34 17.95 26.69
N PRO A 424 14.10 17.62 27.96
CA PRO A 424 12.84 17.02 28.41
C PRO A 424 11.65 17.84 27.92
N TYR A 425 10.61 17.14 27.49
CA TYR A 425 9.40 17.77 26.96
C TYR A 425 8.17 16.99 27.39
N VAL A 426 7.03 17.69 27.34
CA VAL A 426 5.70 17.08 27.46
C VAL A 426 5.17 16.89 26.05
N TYR A 427 4.88 15.64 25.71
CA TYR A 427 4.11 15.34 24.52
C TYR A 427 2.71 15.97 24.68
N MET A 428 2.30 16.83 23.75
CA MET A 428 0.95 17.39 23.74
C MET A 428 0.09 16.71 22.68
N ILE A 429 0.48 16.86 21.43
CA ILE A 429 -0.32 16.42 20.28
C ILE A 429 0.54 16.36 19.03
N ASN A 430 0.31 15.35 18.21
CA ASN A 430 0.91 15.20 16.88
C ASN A 430 -0.21 15.09 15.84
N GLY A 431 0.11 15.47 14.60
CA GLY A 431 -0.80 15.23 13.46
C GLY A 431 -1.91 16.26 13.31
N LEU A 432 -1.79 17.45 13.92
CA LEU A 432 -2.77 18.53 13.73
C LEU A 432 -2.79 19.00 12.27
N ASP A 433 -3.95 19.46 11.79
CA ASP A 433 -4.13 19.98 10.44
C ASP A 433 -3.13 21.11 10.16
N GLY A 434 -2.19 20.81 9.25
CA GLY A 434 -1.12 21.72 8.89
C GLY A 434 -1.61 23.01 8.23
N SER A 435 -2.80 23.02 7.62
CA SER A 435 -3.33 24.17 6.86
C SER A 435 -3.81 25.31 7.76
N VAL A 436 -4.09 25.04 9.03
CA VAL A 436 -4.61 26.01 9.99
C VAL A 436 -3.49 26.86 10.59
N ASP A 437 -3.79 28.14 10.83
CA ASP A 437 -2.90 29.07 11.51
C ASP A 437 -2.87 28.77 13.02
N LEU A 438 -1.92 27.92 13.41
CA LEU A 438 -1.82 27.45 14.80
C LEU A 438 -1.54 28.59 15.79
N GLN A 439 -0.82 29.66 15.37
CA GLN A 439 -0.57 30.79 16.26
C GLN A 439 -1.86 31.50 16.67
N LYS A 440 -2.81 31.66 15.74
CA LYS A 440 -4.13 32.22 16.05
C LYS A 440 -4.93 31.32 16.99
N ALA A 441 -4.89 30.00 16.79
CA ALA A 441 -5.56 29.05 17.67
C ALA A 441 -5.02 29.12 19.11
N LEU A 442 -3.69 29.21 19.25
CA LEU A 442 -2.99 29.30 20.53
C LEU A 442 -3.23 30.63 21.27
N ALA A 443 -3.35 31.73 20.53
CA ALA A 443 -3.60 33.07 21.05
C ALA A 443 -5.10 33.41 21.26
N GLY A 444 -6.01 32.50 20.89
CA GLY A 444 -7.45 32.73 20.97
C GLY A 444 -7.97 33.83 20.04
N GLN A 445 -7.25 34.15 18.97
CA GLN A 445 -7.60 35.24 18.05
C GLN A 445 -8.46 34.74 16.89
N GLY A 446 -9.70 35.24 16.76
CA GLY A 446 -10.54 35.07 15.56
C GLY A 446 -11.78 34.17 15.69
N VAL A 447 -12.07 33.62 16.87
CA VAL A 447 -13.30 32.85 17.11
C VAL A 447 -14.43 33.78 17.57
N LYS A 448 -15.57 33.76 16.86
CA LYS A 448 -16.72 34.70 17.02
C LYS A 448 -17.50 34.60 18.34
N THR A 449 -17.01 33.83 19.32
CA THR A 449 -17.72 33.60 20.59
C THR A 449 -16.67 33.69 21.70
N ILE A 450 -16.87 34.61 22.65
CA ILE A 450 -15.91 34.99 23.69
C ILE A 450 -15.42 33.74 24.45
N THR A 451 -14.23 33.25 24.08
CA THR A 451 -13.41 32.24 24.77
C THR A 451 -12.15 32.96 25.26
N ASN A 452 -12.04 33.22 26.57
CA ASN A 452 -10.85 33.85 27.14
C ASN A 452 -9.80 32.77 27.42
N HIS A 453 -8.87 32.59 26.50
CA HIS A 453 -7.69 31.74 26.68
C HIS A 453 -6.43 32.44 26.18
N ASP A 454 -5.32 32.15 26.85
CA ASP A 454 -3.98 32.53 26.41
C ASP A 454 -3.04 31.37 26.77
N TYR A 455 -2.72 30.53 25.77
CA TYR A 455 -1.82 29.40 25.94
C TYR A 455 -0.34 29.79 25.77
N HIS A 456 -0.04 31.09 25.58
CA HIS A 456 1.32 31.62 25.76
C HIS A 456 1.66 31.84 27.24
N ALA A 457 0.67 31.82 28.13
CA ALA A 457 0.90 31.91 29.56
C ALA A 457 1.65 30.67 30.11
N GLN A 458 2.28 30.84 31.26
CA GLN A 458 3.11 29.80 31.87
C GLN A 458 2.27 28.65 32.46
N PHE A 459 2.61 27.41 32.10
CA PHE A 459 2.06 26.20 32.72
C PHE A 459 2.85 25.85 33.98
N ARG A 460 2.14 25.55 35.07
CA ARG A 460 2.72 25.16 36.37
C ARG A 460 2.43 23.68 36.61
N LEU A 461 3.39 22.80 36.33
CA LEU A 461 3.21 21.35 36.42
C LEU A 461 4.03 20.78 37.58
N ILE A 462 3.44 19.84 38.32
CA ILE A 462 4.05 19.24 39.50
C ILE A 462 4.60 17.86 39.11
N LEU A 463 5.89 17.62 39.37
CA LEU A 463 6.51 16.34 39.06
C LEU A 463 6.00 15.21 39.96
N GLY A 464 5.46 14.16 39.34
CA GLY A 464 5.09 12.90 39.98
C GLY A 464 6.23 11.89 39.99
N GLU A 465 5.87 10.62 40.15
CA GLU A 465 6.82 9.50 40.26
C GLU A 465 7.42 9.11 38.90
N HIS A 466 8.58 8.47 38.93
CA HIS A 466 9.17 7.80 37.77
C HIS A 466 8.37 6.56 37.40
N LYS A 467 8.05 6.45 36.13
CA LYS A 467 7.31 5.33 35.56
C LYS A 467 7.96 4.87 34.26
N VAL A 468 7.58 3.66 33.90
CA VAL A 468 8.05 3.02 32.67
C VAL A 468 6.84 2.50 31.90
N ALA A 469 6.96 2.47 30.58
CA ALA A 469 5.98 1.87 29.70
C ALA A 469 6.67 1.15 28.54
N VAL A 470 5.96 0.25 27.90
CA VAL A 470 6.43 -0.54 26.75
C VAL A 470 5.75 -0.05 25.49
N ALA A 471 6.49 -0.01 24.38
CA ALA A 471 5.97 0.13 23.03
C ALA A 471 6.01 -1.22 22.33
N ARG A 472 4.91 -1.60 21.70
CA ARG A 472 4.77 -2.87 20.99
C ARG A 472 4.46 -2.65 19.52
N ASN A 473 4.99 -3.52 18.67
CA ASN A 473 4.63 -3.56 17.25
C ASN A 473 3.25 -4.25 17.07
N SER A 474 2.80 -4.35 15.82
CA SER A 474 1.55 -5.03 15.47
C SER A 474 1.54 -6.54 15.76
N GLN A 475 2.72 -7.17 15.88
CA GLN A 475 2.85 -8.57 16.31
C GLN A 475 2.80 -8.75 17.83
N GLY A 476 2.82 -7.66 18.60
CA GLY A 476 2.81 -7.68 20.07
C GLY A 476 4.20 -7.74 20.72
N ASP A 477 5.28 -7.75 19.94
CA ASP A 477 6.65 -7.74 20.45
C ASP A 477 7.03 -6.37 21.01
N VAL A 478 7.79 -6.35 22.11
CA VAL A 478 8.31 -5.09 22.69
C VAL A 478 9.41 -4.54 21.81
N VAL A 479 9.17 -3.39 21.19
CA VAL A 479 10.12 -2.68 20.33
C VAL A 479 11.12 -1.89 21.18
N TYR A 480 10.59 -1.11 22.12
CA TYR A 480 11.35 -0.32 23.07
C TYR A 480 10.55 -0.09 24.35
N GLU A 481 11.24 0.32 25.39
CA GLU A 481 10.64 0.81 26.63
C GLU A 481 10.86 2.31 26.75
N VAL A 482 10.10 2.98 27.61
CA VAL A 482 10.26 4.41 27.87
C VAL A 482 10.35 4.67 29.34
N LEU A 483 11.18 5.64 29.72
CA LEU A 483 11.22 6.24 31.04
C LEU A 483 10.56 7.62 30.98
N TYR A 484 9.61 7.85 31.88
CA TYR A 484 8.92 9.14 32.00
C TYR A 484 8.58 9.43 33.47
N ARG A 485 8.13 10.65 33.74
CA ARG A 485 7.49 11.02 35.01
C ARG A 485 6.07 11.51 34.76
N ASP A 486 5.16 11.15 35.65
CA ASP A 486 3.85 11.77 35.63
C ASP A 486 3.97 13.27 35.90
N LEU A 487 3.12 14.07 35.26
CA LEU A 487 2.97 15.49 35.56
C LEU A 487 1.55 15.75 36.06
N TYR A 488 1.46 16.28 37.27
CA TYR A 488 0.19 16.75 37.80
C TYR A 488 -0.02 18.22 37.42
N ASP A 489 -1.09 18.49 36.69
CA ASP A 489 -1.51 19.82 36.30
C ASP A 489 -2.63 20.30 37.26
N PRO A 490 -2.36 21.29 38.13
CA PRO A 490 -3.35 21.82 39.07
C PRO A 490 -4.57 22.44 38.38
N GLN A 491 -4.45 22.86 37.12
CA GLN A 491 -5.51 23.49 36.34
C GLN A 491 -6.31 22.49 35.49
N ALA A 492 -5.94 21.20 35.45
CA ALA A 492 -6.62 20.19 34.64
C ALA A 492 -8.11 20.00 34.98
N LYS A 493 -8.53 20.37 36.20
CA LYS A 493 -9.93 20.31 36.65
C LYS A 493 -10.60 21.68 36.79
N ALA A 494 -9.95 22.75 36.35
CA ALA A 494 -10.46 24.12 36.53
C ALA A 494 -11.57 24.50 35.54
N GLY A 495 -12.12 23.53 34.79
CA GLY A 495 -13.22 23.69 33.84
C GLY A 495 -12.75 24.01 32.41
N GLY A 496 -13.71 24.25 31.52
CA GLY A 496 -13.48 24.63 30.12
C GLY A 496 -13.84 23.53 29.12
N PHE A 497 -13.48 22.26 29.42
CA PHE A 497 -13.68 21.14 28.50
C PHE A 497 -14.05 19.82 29.16
N GLY A 498 -14.71 18.96 28.38
CA GLY A 498 -14.96 17.56 28.68
C GLY A 498 -14.82 16.71 27.41
N ILE A 499 -14.87 15.39 27.57
CA ILE A 499 -14.91 14.44 26.47
C ILE A 499 -16.25 13.70 26.56
N ASP A 500 -16.99 13.67 25.45
CA ASP A 500 -18.29 13.02 25.31
C ASP A 500 -18.20 12.05 24.12
N GLN A 501 -18.26 10.74 24.38
CA GLN A 501 -18.11 9.69 23.36
C GLN A 501 -16.87 9.84 22.47
N GLY A 502 -15.72 10.19 23.05
CA GLY A 502 -14.46 10.39 22.31
C GLY A 502 -14.41 11.71 21.53
N GLN A 503 -15.42 12.58 21.65
CA GLN A 503 -15.41 13.92 21.07
C GLN A 503 -15.15 14.96 22.16
N PRO A 504 -14.20 15.88 21.94
CA PRO A 504 -14.02 16.99 22.85
C PRO A 504 -15.20 17.97 22.78
N LYS A 505 -15.55 18.53 23.94
CA LYS A 505 -16.74 19.37 24.13
C LYS A 505 -16.44 20.52 25.08
N ARG A 506 -16.81 21.74 24.69
CA ARG A 506 -16.77 22.93 25.56
C ARG A 506 -17.80 22.80 26.69
N LEU A 507 -17.35 23.00 27.93
CA LEU A 507 -18.21 22.98 29.12
C LEU A 507 -18.36 24.40 29.67
N ASN A 508 -19.60 24.82 29.91
CA ASN A 508 -19.88 26.12 30.52
C ASN A 508 -19.23 26.23 31.90
N VAL A 509 -18.50 27.32 32.14
CA VAL A 509 -17.95 27.68 33.45
C VAL A 509 -18.62 28.97 33.89
N LEU A 510 -19.04 29.07 35.16
CA LEU A 510 -19.64 30.30 35.66
C LEU A 510 -18.52 31.34 35.87
N TRP A 511 -18.44 32.37 35.02
CA TRP A 511 -17.49 33.47 35.20
C TRP A 511 -17.99 34.86 34.77
N PRO A 512 -17.83 35.90 35.63
CA PRO A 512 -17.48 35.78 37.06
C PRO A 512 -18.55 34.97 37.80
N GLN A 513 -18.21 34.40 38.95
CA GLN A 513 -19.13 33.53 39.72
C GLN A 513 -20.48 34.19 40.11
N SER A 514 -20.64 35.49 39.85
CA SER A 514 -21.82 36.31 40.12
C SER A 514 -22.70 36.63 38.90
N ALA A 515 -22.33 36.20 37.68
CA ALA A 515 -23.08 36.53 36.46
C ALA A 515 -23.96 35.35 35.99
N GLU A 516 -25.25 35.34 36.38
CA GLU A 516 -26.21 34.32 35.90
C GLU A 516 -26.60 34.49 34.43
N ASN A 517 -26.51 35.72 33.89
CA ASN A 517 -27.07 36.10 32.58
C ASN A 517 -26.04 36.19 31.43
N ASP A 518 -24.74 36.01 31.69
CA ASP A 518 -23.67 36.03 30.69
C ASP A 518 -22.66 34.90 30.98
N ARG A 519 -23.04 33.66 30.65
CA ARG A 519 -22.20 32.47 30.88
C ARG A 519 -21.07 32.43 29.85
N ARG A 520 -19.82 32.62 30.30
CA ARG A 520 -18.61 32.61 29.45
C ARG A 520 -17.78 31.35 29.65
N TYR A 521 -17.08 30.91 28.61
CA TYR A 521 -16.11 29.83 28.73
C TYR A 521 -14.75 30.41 29.16
N ILE A 522 -14.23 29.94 30.29
CA ILE A 522 -12.82 30.17 30.67
C ILE A 522 -12.07 28.88 30.48
N MET A 523 -10.92 28.98 29.84
CA MET A 523 -10.00 27.86 29.64
C MET A 523 -8.69 28.22 30.32
N PRO A 524 -8.50 27.80 31.59
CA PRO A 524 -7.25 28.01 32.29
C PRO A 524 -6.09 27.35 31.54
N THR A 525 -4.90 27.92 31.66
CA THR A 525 -3.66 27.42 31.07
C THR A 525 -3.33 26.04 31.66
N SER A 526 -3.82 25.00 30.98
CA SER A 526 -3.68 23.59 31.33
C SER A 526 -3.32 22.78 30.08
N VAL A 527 -2.49 21.76 30.26
CA VAL A 527 -2.08 20.81 29.21
C VAL A 527 -3.32 20.19 28.56
N THR A 528 -4.28 19.76 29.39
CA THR A 528 -5.49 19.09 28.90
C THR A 528 -6.40 20.07 28.16
N ASN A 529 -6.54 21.30 28.66
CA ASN A 529 -7.36 22.32 28.01
C ASN A 529 -6.79 22.73 26.65
N MET A 530 -5.50 23.07 26.61
CA MET A 530 -4.81 23.43 25.37
C MET A 530 -4.89 22.31 24.34
N ARG A 531 -4.59 21.06 24.74
CA ARG A 531 -4.73 19.91 23.83
C ARG A 531 -6.16 19.80 23.28
N THR A 532 -7.15 19.88 24.16
CA THR A 532 -8.56 19.69 23.80
C THR A 532 -9.07 20.78 22.88
N ASP A 533 -8.70 22.03 23.14
CA ASP A 533 -9.09 23.18 22.32
C ASP A 533 -8.44 23.11 20.94
N LEU A 534 -7.14 22.79 20.87
CA LEU A 534 -6.45 22.58 19.59
C LEU A 534 -7.11 21.48 18.76
N ILE A 535 -7.55 20.39 19.39
CA ILE A 535 -8.26 19.32 18.67
C ILE A 535 -9.60 19.80 18.14
N MET A 536 -10.34 20.63 18.87
CA MET A 536 -11.62 21.17 18.39
C MET A 536 -11.46 22.25 17.32
N ASP A 537 -10.53 23.18 17.51
CA ASP A 537 -10.38 24.34 16.64
C ASP A 537 -9.56 24.03 15.39
N VAL A 538 -8.58 23.11 15.49
CA VAL A 538 -7.70 22.72 14.37
C VAL A 538 -8.07 21.36 13.83
N GLY A 539 -8.23 20.37 14.71
CA GLY A 539 -8.44 18.97 14.33
C GLY A 539 -7.17 18.31 13.77
N PHE A 540 -7.20 16.99 13.67
CA PHE A 540 -6.15 16.21 13.03
C PHE A 540 -6.24 16.28 11.51
N ALA A 541 -5.12 16.12 10.81
CA ALA A 541 -5.05 16.11 9.35
C ALA A 541 -5.63 14.84 8.68
N MET A 542 -6.39 14.04 9.42
CA MET A 542 -6.82 12.69 9.01
C MET A 542 -7.74 12.73 7.78
N ARG A 543 -7.63 11.71 6.92
CA ARG A 543 -8.50 11.48 5.76
C ARG A 543 -9.96 11.26 6.15
N ALA A 544 -10.20 10.52 7.24
CA ALA A 544 -11.53 10.39 7.82
C ALA A 544 -11.95 11.69 8.52
N THR A 545 -12.64 12.58 7.80
CA THR A 545 -13.05 13.90 8.31
C THR A 545 -13.84 13.82 9.64
N ALA A 546 -14.71 12.82 9.78
CA ALA A 546 -15.49 12.60 11.01
C ALA A 546 -14.66 12.16 12.22
N ALA A 547 -13.42 11.71 12.00
CA ALA A 547 -12.48 11.29 13.03
C ALA A 547 -11.46 12.38 13.40
N ARG A 548 -11.42 13.52 12.69
CA ARG A 548 -10.42 14.58 12.92
C ARG A 548 -10.46 15.20 14.31
N THR A 549 -11.56 15.08 15.02
CA THR A 549 -11.70 15.55 16.40
C THR A 549 -11.82 14.41 17.40
N GLN A 550 -11.81 13.15 16.94
CA GLN A 550 -11.96 11.99 17.81
C GLN A 550 -10.69 11.75 18.61
N VAL A 551 -10.85 11.52 19.90
CA VAL A 551 -9.77 11.23 20.83
C VAL A 551 -9.94 9.90 21.57
N GLY A 552 -8.83 9.21 21.83
CA GLY A 552 -8.84 7.99 22.63
C GLY A 552 -7.84 6.92 22.19
N THR A 553 -7.88 5.76 22.85
CA THR A 553 -6.95 4.65 22.58
C THR A 553 -7.29 3.83 21.35
N GLY A 554 -8.51 3.96 20.82
CA GLY A 554 -8.96 3.31 19.59
C GLY A 554 -8.96 4.25 18.38
N THR A 555 -8.39 5.44 18.50
CA THR A 555 -8.28 6.41 17.41
C THR A 555 -6.87 6.38 16.81
N HIS A 556 -6.76 6.80 15.55
CA HIS A 556 -5.48 6.91 14.84
C HIS A 556 -4.73 8.21 15.16
N GLU A 557 -4.88 8.72 16.39
CA GLU A 557 -4.04 9.82 16.86
C GLU A 557 -2.56 9.40 16.76
N LEU A 558 -1.69 10.30 16.28
CA LEU A 558 -0.22 10.10 16.27
C LEU A 558 0.40 10.17 17.66
N MET A 559 -0.24 9.56 18.64
CA MET A 559 0.38 9.35 19.94
C MET A 559 1.62 8.48 19.77
N PRO A 560 2.68 8.72 20.55
CA PRO A 560 3.85 7.85 20.56
C PRO A 560 3.43 6.40 20.78
N LEU A 561 4.09 5.46 20.10
CA LEU A 561 3.70 4.05 20.09
C LEU A 561 3.45 3.47 21.50
N TRP A 562 4.25 3.86 22.50
CA TRP A 562 4.08 3.40 23.89
C TRP A 562 2.76 3.84 24.54
N MET A 563 2.18 4.99 24.16
CA MET A 563 0.89 5.47 24.68
C MET A 563 -0.29 4.69 24.06
N ARG A 564 -0.07 4.09 22.89
CA ARG A 564 -1.06 3.28 22.14
C ARG A 564 -0.89 1.78 22.34
N SER A 565 0.18 1.36 23.02
CA SER A 565 0.53 -0.05 23.23
C SER A 565 -0.06 -0.58 24.54
N ALA A 566 -0.52 -1.83 24.51
CA ALA A 566 -0.92 -2.55 25.72
C ALA A 566 0.29 -2.75 26.66
N GLN A 567 0.13 -2.30 27.90
CA GLN A 567 1.11 -2.46 28.96
C GLN A 567 1.08 -3.89 29.52
N PRO A 568 2.09 -4.33 30.30
CA PRO A 568 2.05 -5.66 30.94
C PRO A 568 0.81 -5.89 31.83
N THR A 569 0.20 -4.81 32.33
CA THR A 569 -1.05 -4.77 33.09
C THR A 569 -2.32 -4.92 32.22
N GLY A 570 -2.18 -4.88 30.89
CA GLY A 570 -3.27 -5.00 29.92
C GLY A 570 -3.94 -3.68 29.54
N ASP A 571 -3.73 -2.59 30.30
CA ASP A 571 -4.24 -1.28 29.94
C ASP A 571 -3.42 -0.61 28.83
N ILE A 572 -4.09 0.23 28.05
CA ILE A 572 -3.46 1.13 27.08
C ILE A 572 -3.41 2.52 27.73
N PRO A 573 -2.24 3.16 27.89
CA PRO A 573 -2.12 4.38 28.68
C PRO A 573 -2.95 5.53 28.13
N GLY A 574 -3.05 5.63 26.81
CA GLY A 574 -3.60 6.79 26.11
C GLY A 574 -2.78 8.05 26.33
N PHE A 575 -3.34 9.19 25.93
CA PHE A 575 -2.72 10.48 26.20
C PHE A 575 -2.58 10.70 27.71
N ARG A 576 -1.36 11.01 28.16
CA ARG A 576 -1.07 11.43 29.53
C ARG A 576 -0.05 12.56 29.51
N ALA A 577 -0.30 13.57 30.35
CA ALA A 577 0.67 14.63 30.61
C ALA A 577 1.86 14.03 31.37
N VAL A 578 2.97 13.81 30.68
CA VAL A 578 4.19 13.21 31.25
C VAL A 578 5.42 13.98 30.83
N LEU A 579 6.42 14.03 31.70
CA LEU A 579 7.75 14.48 31.33
C LEU A 579 8.51 13.29 30.73
N PHE A 580 8.73 13.33 29.43
CA PHE A 580 9.43 12.26 28.72
C PHE A 580 10.95 12.38 28.87
N LEU A 581 11.65 11.29 29.21
CA LEU A 581 13.07 11.32 29.60
C LEU A 581 13.99 10.51 28.67
N SER A 582 13.63 9.26 28.35
CA SER A 582 14.48 8.41 27.50
C SER A 582 13.72 7.24 26.91
N TYR A 583 14.12 6.86 25.69
CA TYR A 583 13.86 5.53 25.15
C TYR A 583 14.88 4.53 25.71
N LEU A 584 14.39 3.35 26.06
CA LEU A 584 15.15 2.30 26.74
C LEU A 584 15.08 1.00 25.94
N THR A 585 16.16 0.22 25.99
CA THR A 585 16.21 -1.09 25.35
C THR A 585 15.24 -2.06 26.05
N PRO A 586 14.53 -2.95 25.31
CA PRO A 586 13.60 -3.90 25.92
C PRO A 586 14.23 -4.69 27.08
N GLY A 587 13.54 -4.75 28.22
CA GLY A 587 13.98 -5.43 29.44
C GLY A 587 14.91 -4.62 30.34
N SER A 588 15.31 -3.40 29.98
CA SER A 588 16.24 -2.58 30.78
C SER A 588 15.55 -1.66 31.80
N SER A 589 14.27 -1.32 31.58
CA SER A 589 13.49 -0.37 32.38
C SER A 589 13.50 -0.65 33.88
N ALA A 590 13.35 -1.91 34.29
CA ALA A 590 13.32 -2.28 35.71
C ALA A 590 14.67 -2.00 36.42
N ALA A 591 15.79 -2.26 35.73
CA ALA A 591 17.12 -1.97 36.27
C ALA A 591 17.38 -0.45 36.33
N VAL A 592 16.99 0.28 35.29
CA VAL A 592 17.09 1.74 35.23
C VAL A 592 16.27 2.40 36.32
N LEU A 593 15.01 1.97 36.52
CA LEU A 593 14.13 2.53 37.55
C LEU A 593 14.69 2.29 38.97
N ARG A 594 15.24 1.10 39.24
CA ARG A 594 15.94 0.83 40.52
C ARG A 594 17.15 1.74 40.71
N ALA A 595 17.96 1.94 39.67
CA ALA A 595 19.13 2.82 39.73
C ALA A 595 18.72 4.27 40.01
N ILE A 596 17.64 4.76 39.38
CA ILE A 596 17.10 6.09 39.65
C ILE A 596 16.64 6.21 41.09
N ASN A 597 15.79 5.28 41.56
CA ASN A 597 15.25 5.32 42.91
C ASN A 597 16.32 5.22 44.01
N ALA A 598 17.45 4.56 43.74
CA ALA A 598 18.59 4.52 44.64
C ALA A 598 19.32 5.87 44.75
N ASN A 599 19.33 6.66 43.67
CA ASN A 599 20.13 7.89 43.57
C ASN A 599 19.30 9.19 43.68
N ILE A 600 17.98 9.09 43.77
CA ILE A 600 17.06 10.25 43.63
C ILE A 600 17.02 11.21 44.82
N LYS A 601 17.41 10.76 46.03
CA LYS A 601 17.00 11.34 47.32
C LYS A 601 17.33 12.82 47.58
N ALA A 602 18.08 13.52 46.73
CA ALA A 602 18.29 14.96 46.84
C ALA A 602 18.32 15.74 45.50
N ALA A 603 18.27 15.07 44.34
CA ALA A 603 18.50 15.74 43.06
C ALA A 603 17.23 16.27 42.39
N VAL A 604 16.13 15.49 42.40
CA VAL A 604 14.89 15.84 41.67
C VAL A 604 13.63 15.32 42.41
N PRO A 605 13.22 15.94 43.52
CA PRO A 605 12.16 15.41 44.37
C PRO A 605 10.79 15.36 43.68
N ASN A 606 9.96 14.37 44.06
CA ASN A 606 8.53 14.38 43.75
C ASN A 606 7.89 15.63 44.37
N GLY A 607 6.87 16.18 43.71
CA GLY A 607 6.16 17.37 44.18
C GLY A 607 6.82 18.70 43.80
N HIS A 608 7.99 18.69 43.16
CA HIS A 608 8.61 19.92 42.68
C HIS A 608 7.78 20.54 41.56
N VAL A 609 7.60 21.87 41.62
CA VAL A 609 6.83 22.61 40.63
C VAL A 609 7.76 23.07 39.51
N TYR A 610 7.57 22.52 38.33
CA TYR A 610 8.23 22.94 37.11
C TYR A 610 7.34 23.90 36.35
N HIS A 611 7.97 24.88 35.70
CA HIS A 611 7.25 25.81 34.87
C HIS A 611 7.64 25.64 33.41
N PHE A 612 6.62 25.68 32.54
CA PHE A 612 6.77 25.57 31.10
C PHE A 612 6.22 26.86 30.51
N ASP A 613 7.06 27.61 29.82
CA ASP A 613 6.73 28.93 29.26
C ASP A 613 6.85 28.96 27.74
N ARG A 614 7.21 27.83 27.11
CA ARG A 614 7.34 27.70 25.65
C ARG A 614 6.81 26.37 25.17
N TYR A 615 6.14 26.41 24.02
CA TYR A 615 5.83 25.24 23.22
C TYR A 615 6.64 25.27 21.93
N PHE A 616 6.94 24.09 21.40
CA PHE A 616 7.67 23.92 20.16
C PHE A 616 6.73 23.32 19.13
N LEU A 617 6.67 23.99 17.98
CA LEU A 617 5.97 23.49 16.81
C LEU A 617 6.99 22.83 15.89
N THR A 618 6.75 21.56 15.58
CA THR A 618 7.41 20.88 14.47
C THR A 618 6.40 20.67 13.36
N VAL A 619 6.74 21.10 12.15
CA VAL A 619 5.91 20.88 10.97
C VAL A 619 6.54 19.73 10.18
N SER A 620 5.79 18.67 9.89
CA SER A 620 6.17 17.70 8.86
C SER A 620 5.44 18.07 7.58
N GLN A 621 6.15 18.16 6.46
CA GLN A 621 5.57 18.57 5.19
C GLN A 621 6.17 17.79 4.02
N ASP A 622 5.33 17.29 3.11
CA ASP A 622 5.78 16.77 1.82
C ASP A 622 6.22 17.93 0.92
N VAL A 623 7.53 18.10 0.79
CA VAL A 623 8.16 19.03 -0.15
C VAL A 623 8.90 18.20 -1.20
N GLY A 624 8.18 17.76 -2.23
CA GLY A 624 8.78 17.09 -3.39
C GLY A 624 9.53 15.79 -3.05
N GLY A 625 9.04 15.01 -2.08
CA GLY A 625 9.65 13.75 -1.66
C GLY A 625 10.72 13.86 -0.56
N THR A 626 10.86 15.04 0.06
CA THR A 626 11.68 15.25 1.27
C THR A 626 10.87 15.90 2.38
N ASP A 627 10.81 15.27 3.56
CA ASP A 627 10.21 15.83 4.77
C ASP A 627 11.16 16.90 5.35
N GLN A 628 10.67 18.13 5.48
CA GLN A 628 11.38 19.20 6.17
C GLN A 628 10.71 19.51 7.51
N SER A 629 11.35 19.12 8.60
CA SER A 629 11.02 19.60 9.94
C SER A 629 11.47 21.05 10.10
N VAL A 630 10.56 22.00 9.92
CA VAL A 630 10.84 23.42 10.23
C VAL A 630 10.54 23.66 11.70
N HIS A 631 11.55 24.12 12.44
CA HIS A 631 11.38 24.64 13.79
C HIS A 631 10.80 26.05 13.70
N LEU A 632 9.58 26.23 14.21
CA LEU A 632 9.03 27.54 14.49
C LEU A 632 9.18 27.76 16.00
N GLU A 633 10.13 28.61 16.39
CA GLU A 633 10.27 29.09 17.78
C GLU A 633 9.20 30.12 18.14
#